data_AF-A0AAE9EGJ8-F1
#
_entry.id   AF-A0AAE9EGJ8-F1
#
_cell.length_a   1.000
_cell.length_b   1.000
_cell.length_c   1.000
_cell.angle_alpha   90.00
_cell.angle_beta   90.00
_cell.angle_gamma   90.00
#
_symmetry.space_group_name_H-M   'P 1'
#
loop_
_entity.id
_entity.type
_entity.pdbx_description
1 polymer ?
#
loop_
_entity_poly.entity_id
_entity_poly.type
_entity_poly.pdbx_seq_one_letter_code
_entity_poly.pdbx_strand_id
1 'polypeptide(L)'
;MEKNRRKKDDAGVMTKTLAGVAALTFLVSFICSSYDITFSHVISTIDVILEESEYYRSTKEWMASSIDATWHEVSIPSRKAEHLQAINPEVDVAAGGKHVFTPEQLHFFDGSRDSKPCYLAILGRVYDVDGKKEYYGPGKSYHHFAGRDATRAFTTGDFTENGLVASTHGLSHDELLSIRDWVSFYDKEYPLVGVVADLYYDSDGQPTAELTDVLARVEKANEYRKAQAVEIEVFPPCNSEYNQNGGRVWCSTKSGGVERQWAGVPRKLIEQTTKKFRCACVKNFGPGVSGAKEVKTSSNRGDLDHPDLELFPDCSPTSNSCKIVS
;
A
#
# COMPACT_ATOMS: atom_id res chain seq x y z
N MET A 1 -26.06 5.29 -41.84
CA MET A 1 -24.66 5.38 -42.32
C MET A 1 -23.86 6.47 -41.60
N GLU A 2 -24.44 7.65 -41.33
CA GLU A 2 -23.85 8.76 -40.55
C GLU A 2 -23.21 8.38 -39.19
N LYS A 3 -23.88 7.52 -38.41
CA LYS A 3 -23.52 7.18 -37.03
C LYS A 3 -22.24 6.32 -36.93
N ASN A 4 -22.00 5.48 -37.94
CA ASN A 4 -20.77 4.68 -38.04
C ASN A 4 -19.58 5.49 -38.56
N ARG A 5 -19.84 6.60 -39.27
CA ARG A 5 -18.80 7.51 -39.74
C ARG A 5 -18.27 8.38 -38.59
N ARG A 6 -19.17 8.96 -37.76
CA ARG A 6 -18.79 9.68 -36.53
C ARG A 6 -17.97 8.83 -35.54
N LYS A 7 -18.40 7.59 -35.26
CA LYS A 7 -17.64 6.67 -34.39
C LYS A 7 -16.22 6.35 -34.91
N LYS A 8 -16.04 6.31 -36.23
CA LYS A 8 -14.75 6.01 -36.87
C LYS A 8 -13.83 7.23 -36.85
N ASP A 9 -14.42 8.43 -36.98
CA ASP A 9 -13.71 9.71 -36.89
C ASP A 9 -13.28 9.98 -35.43
N ASP A 10 -14.13 9.70 -34.44
CA ASP A 10 -13.82 9.86 -33.00
C ASP A 10 -12.69 8.91 -32.54
N ALA A 11 -12.72 7.64 -32.98
CA ALA A 11 -11.65 6.69 -32.68
C ALA A 11 -10.31 7.08 -33.35
N GLY A 12 -10.36 7.64 -34.55
CA GLY A 12 -9.19 8.18 -35.26
C GLY A 12 -8.58 9.40 -34.58
N VAL A 13 -9.42 10.28 -34.01
CA VAL A 13 -8.98 11.44 -33.21
C VAL A 13 -8.34 10.96 -31.90
N MET A 14 -8.98 10.03 -31.19
CA MET A 14 -8.47 9.51 -29.91
C MET A 14 -7.13 8.79 -30.06
N THR A 15 -6.94 8.04 -31.14
CA THR A 15 -5.67 7.33 -31.42
C THR A 15 -4.52 8.30 -31.76
N LYS A 16 -4.81 9.40 -32.48
CA LYS A 16 -3.83 10.45 -32.79
C LYS A 16 -3.45 11.27 -31.55
N THR A 17 -4.42 11.55 -30.68
CA THR A 17 -4.18 12.24 -29.41
C THR A 17 -3.30 11.38 -28.49
N LEU A 18 -3.59 10.08 -28.36
CA LEU A 18 -2.77 9.14 -27.57
C LEU A 18 -1.33 9.02 -28.10
N ALA A 19 -1.15 8.94 -29.42
CA ALA A 19 0.18 8.92 -30.04
C ALA A 19 0.94 10.24 -29.82
N GLY A 20 0.24 11.39 -29.87
CA GLY A 20 0.81 12.69 -29.58
C GLY A 20 1.25 12.86 -28.13
N VAL A 21 0.43 12.38 -27.19
CA VAL A 21 0.76 12.37 -25.75
C VAL A 21 1.96 11.46 -25.48
N ALA A 22 2.02 10.27 -26.07
CA ALA A 22 3.16 9.38 -25.94
C ALA A 22 4.45 9.99 -26.50
N ALA A 23 4.40 10.62 -27.68
CA ALA A 23 5.56 11.31 -28.24
C ALA A 23 6.05 12.47 -27.36
N LEU A 24 5.11 13.22 -26.77
CA LEU A 24 5.42 14.32 -25.85
C LEU A 24 6.02 13.82 -24.53
N THR A 25 5.50 12.73 -23.95
CA THR A 25 6.06 12.15 -22.72
C THR A 25 7.45 11.59 -22.95
N PHE A 26 7.72 10.97 -24.10
CA PHE A 26 9.07 10.54 -24.49
C PHE A 26 10.02 11.72 -24.69
N LEU A 27 9.58 12.79 -25.37
CA LEU A 27 10.38 13.99 -25.59
C LEU A 27 10.72 14.71 -24.28
N VAL A 28 9.73 14.86 -23.38
CA VAL A 28 9.91 15.46 -22.06
C VAL A 28 10.85 14.61 -21.20
N SER A 29 10.68 13.29 -21.20
CA SER A 29 11.59 12.39 -20.47
C SER A 29 13.02 12.46 -21.00
N PHE A 30 13.20 12.56 -22.32
CA PHE A 30 14.50 12.73 -22.96
C PHE A 30 15.17 14.06 -22.61
N ILE A 31 14.41 15.17 -22.61
CA ILE A 31 14.91 16.50 -22.22
C ILE A 31 15.26 16.54 -20.73
N CYS A 32 14.39 16.03 -19.84
CA CYS A 32 14.66 15.93 -18.40
C CYS A 32 15.95 15.14 -18.13
N SER A 33 16.14 14.03 -18.84
CA SER A 33 17.33 13.18 -18.71
C SER A 33 18.59 13.82 -19.30
N SER A 34 18.47 14.70 -20.30
CA SER A 34 19.63 15.30 -20.99
C SER A 34 20.16 16.55 -20.30
N TYR A 35 19.35 17.19 -19.45
CA TYR A 35 19.65 18.49 -18.84
C TYR A 35 19.51 18.52 -17.31
N ASP A 36 19.41 17.36 -16.64
CA ASP A 36 19.25 17.23 -15.17
C ASP A 36 18.08 18.05 -14.58
N ILE A 37 16.96 18.14 -15.30
CA ILE A 37 15.76 18.84 -14.85
C ILE A 37 14.80 17.84 -14.20
N THR A 38 14.35 18.11 -12.96
CA THR A 38 13.37 17.25 -12.29
C THR A 38 12.00 17.34 -12.95
N PHE A 39 11.32 16.20 -13.08
CA PHE A 39 10.00 16.10 -13.72
C PHE A 39 8.94 17.05 -13.11
N SER A 40 9.05 17.33 -11.80
CA SER A 40 8.20 18.30 -11.10
C SER A 40 8.37 19.74 -11.58
N HIS A 41 9.58 20.14 -11.95
CA HIS A 41 9.82 21.48 -12.49
C HIS A 41 9.24 21.62 -13.91
N VAL A 42 9.42 20.61 -14.76
CA VAL A 42 8.85 20.61 -16.11
C VAL A 42 7.32 20.63 -16.09
N ILE A 43 6.68 19.84 -15.21
CA ILE A 43 5.23 19.90 -15.02
C ILE A 43 4.80 21.28 -14.55
N SER A 44 5.46 21.86 -13.54
CA SER A 44 5.06 23.18 -13.01
C SER A 44 5.17 24.30 -14.04
N THR A 45 6.20 24.28 -14.89
CA THR A 45 6.37 25.27 -15.95
C THR A 45 5.38 25.05 -17.10
N ILE A 46 5.12 23.79 -17.48
CA ILE A 46 4.11 23.46 -18.49
C ILE A 46 2.70 23.81 -17.99
N ASP A 47 2.38 23.58 -16.72
CA ASP A 47 1.10 23.93 -16.12
C ASP A 47 0.84 25.44 -16.19
N VAL A 48 1.85 26.26 -15.89
CA VAL A 48 1.78 27.73 -15.99
C VAL A 48 1.60 28.18 -17.44
N ILE A 49 2.30 27.55 -18.39
CA ILE A 49 2.20 27.88 -19.83
C ILE A 49 0.83 27.46 -20.41
N LEU A 50 0.30 26.31 -19.99
CA LEU A 50 -0.96 25.80 -20.51
C LEU A 50 -2.19 26.40 -19.82
N GLU A 51 -2.02 27.05 -18.66
CA GLU A 51 -3.10 27.75 -17.93
C GLU A 51 -3.70 28.94 -18.71
N GLU A 52 -3.02 29.45 -19.74
CA GLU A 52 -3.55 30.47 -20.66
C GLU A 52 -4.56 29.89 -21.68
N SER A 53 -4.58 28.57 -21.89
CA SER A 53 -5.50 27.92 -22.81
C SER A 53 -6.82 27.54 -22.12
N GLU A 54 -7.94 28.07 -22.62
CA GLU A 54 -9.28 27.71 -22.12
C GLU A 54 -9.59 26.21 -22.26
N TYR A 55 -9.06 25.56 -23.30
CA TYR A 55 -9.22 24.12 -23.52
C TYR A 55 -8.50 23.28 -22.46
N TYR A 56 -7.26 23.67 -22.12
CA TYR A 56 -6.49 23.01 -21.06
C TYR A 56 -7.15 23.21 -19.69
N ARG A 57 -7.62 24.43 -19.39
CA ARG A 57 -8.31 24.73 -18.14
C ARG A 57 -9.57 23.87 -17.98
N SER A 58 -10.41 23.81 -19.02
CA SER A 58 -11.63 22.99 -19.02
C SER A 58 -11.33 21.50 -18.91
N THR A 59 -10.29 20.98 -19.59
CA THR A 59 -9.91 19.56 -19.47
C THR A 59 -9.24 19.24 -18.14
N LYS A 60 -8.46 20.16 -17.55
CA LYS A 60 -7.88 20.02 -16.20
C LYS A 60 -8.96 20.00 -15.13
N GLU A 61 -9.95 20.89 -15.22
CA GLU A 61 -11.12 20.90 -14.34
C GLU A 61 -11.99 19.64 -14.52
N TRP A 62 -12.23 19.21 -15.75
CA TRP A 62 -12.98 17.97 -16.04
C TRP A 62 -12.22 16.71 -15.59
N MET A 63 -10.90 16.67 -15.76
CA MET A 63 -10.07 15.57 -15.25
C MET A 63 -10.02 15.61 -13.74
N ALA A 64 -9.88 16.78 -13.10
CA ALA A 64 -9.94 16.92 -11.66
C ALA A 64 -11.31 16.46 -11.13
N SER A 65 -12.42 16.83 -11.77
CA SER A 65 -13.77 16.37 -11.36
C SER A 65 -14.02 14.90 -11.65
N SER A 66 -13.43 14.36 -12.73
CA SER A 66 -13.56 12.93 -13.09
C SER A 66 -12.68 12.07 -12.21
N ILE A 67 -11.47 12.51 -11.87
CA ILE A 67 -10.58 11.90 -10.88
C ILE A 67 -11.28 11.96 -9.51
N ASP A 68 -11.76 13.12 -9.07
CA ASP A 68 -12.46 13.24 -7.79
C ASP A 68 -13.69 12.31 -7.73
N ALA A 69 -14.49 12.22 -8.80
CA ALA A 69 -15.61 11.28 -8.90
C ALA A 69 -15.18 9.79 -8.91
N THR A 70 -14.12 9.44 -9.64
CA THR A 70 -13.64 8.03 -9.74
C THR A 70 -12.94 7.58 -8.46
N TRP A 71 -12.22 8.47 -7.78
CA TRP A 71 -11.55 8.21 -6.50
C TRP A 71 -12.52 8.24 -5.31
N HIS A 72 -13.69 8.88 -5.44
CA HIS A 72 -14.78 8.75 -4.46
C HIS A 72 -15.64 7.49 -4.66
N GLU A 73 -15.69 6.92 -5.88
CA GLU A 73 -16.41 5.66 -6.16
C GLU A 73 -15.60 4.39 -5.86
N VAL A 74 -14.27 4.47 -5.90
CA VAL A 74 -13.37 3.36 -5.54
C VAL A 74 -12.59 3.77 -4.31
N SER A 75 -13.21 3.57 -3.14
CA SER A 75 -12.59 3.78 -1.83
C SER A 75 -11.52 2.73 -1.54
N ILE A 76 -10.35 2.87 -2.17
CA ILE A 76 -9.13 2.20 -1.70
C ILE A 76 -8.63 3.00 -0.49
N PRO A 77 -8.41 2.39 0.69
CA PRO A 77 -8.03 3.11 1.90
C PRO A 77 -6.79 3.99 1.68
N SER A 78 -6.98 5.31 1.78
CA SER A 78 -5.88 6.26 1.90
C SER A 78 -5.13 5.96 3.20
N ARG A 79 -3.80 5.82 3.12
CA ARG A 79 -2.88 5.56 4.26
C ARG A 79 -2.80 6.76 5.22
N LYS A 80 -3.92 7.22 5.77
CA LYS A 80 -3.90 7.99 7.01
C LYS A 80 -4.11 6.98 8.12
N ALA A 81 -3.12 6.88 9.01
CA ALA A 81 -3.18 6.09 10.22
C ALA A 81 -4.24 6.68 11.17
N GLU A 82 -5.51 6.55 10.81
CA GLU A 82 -6.59 6.59 11.80
C GLU A 82 -6.47 5.35 12.68
N HIS A 83 -7.00 5.47 13.90
CA HIS A 83 -6.98 4.42 14.92
C HIS A 83 -7.89 3.27 14.46
N LEU A 84 -7.38 2.42 13.56
CA LEU A 84 -8.09 1.24 13.05
C LEU A 84 -8.42 0.34 14.24
N GLN A 85 -9.71 0.07 14.42
CA GLN A 85 -10.21 -0.73 15.52
C GLN A 85 -9.70 -2.17 15.41
N ALA A 86 -9.47 -2.79 16.56
CA ALA A 86 -9.18 -4.22 16.62
C ALA A 86 -10.39 -5.00 16.06
N ILE A 87 -10.11 -6.06 15.29
CA ILE A 87 -11.16 -6.95 14.79
C ILE A 87 -11.78 -7.66 15.98
N ASN A 88 -13.11 -7.54 16.16
CA ASN A 88 -13.82 -8.33 17.14
C ASN A 88 -13.96 -9.77 16.63
N PRO A 89 -13.32 -10.78 17.28
CA PRO A 89 -13.42 -12.16 16.86
C PRO A 89 -14.84 -12.70 16.96
N GLU A 90 -15.59 -12.28 17.97
CA GLU A 90 -16.93 -12.76 18.23
C GLU A 90 -17.94 -12.15 17.26
N VAL A 91 -18.66 -13.03 16.55
CA VAL A 91 -19.83 -12.65 15.76
C VAL A 91 -21.04 -13.27 16.43
N ASP A 92 -21.96 -12.43 16.90
CA ASP A 92 -23.22 -12.91 17.48
C ASP A 92 -24.11 -13.48 16.36
N VAL A 93 -23.93 -14.78 16.07
CA VAL A 93 -24.72 -15.52 15.10
C VAL A 93 -26.08 -15.91 15.67
N ALA A 94 -26.19 -16.07 17.00
CA ALA A 94 -27.40 -16.56 17.67
C ALA A 94 -28.51 -15.50 17.77
N ALA A 95 -28.17 -14.22 17.95
CA ALA A 95 -29.17 -13.18 18.22
C ALA A 95 -29.56 -12.31 17.02
N GLY A 96 -28.92 -12.47 15.84
CA GLY A 96 -28.84 -11.38 14.86
C GLY A 96 -29.28 -11.64 13.42
N GLY A 97 -29.90 -12.78 13.09
CA GLY A 97 -30.22 -13.10 11.68
C GLY A 97 -28.98 -13.32 10.80
N LYS A 98 -27.83 -13.54 11.44
CA LYS A 98 -26.58 -13.94 10.79
C LYS A 98 -26.54 -15.46 10.68
N HIS A 99 -25.75 -15.98 9.74
CA HIS A 99 -25.69 -17.40 9.44
C HIS A 99 -24.28 -17.95 9.54
N VAL A 100 -24.18 -19.23 9.93
CA VAL A 100 -22.98 -20.03 9.74
C VAL A 100 -23.09 -20.70 8.36
N PHE A 101 -22.16 -20.39 7.47
CA PHE A 101 -22.08 -20.98 6.14
C PHE A 101 -20.95 -22.02 6.10
N THR A 102 -21.21 -23.17 5.50
CA THR A 102 -20.11 -24.02 4.99
C THR A 102 -19.52 -23.37 3.72
N PRO A 103 -18.26 -23.66 3.35
CA PRO A 103 -17.69 -23.21 2.07
C PRO A 103 -18.57 -23.56 0.87
N GLU A 104 -19.15 -24.76 0.86
CA GLU A 104 -20.05 -25.24 -0.20
C GLU A 104 -21.36 -24.44 -0.24
N GLN A 105 -21.90 -24.04 0.91
CA GLN A 105 -23.08 -23.18 0.97
C GLN A 105 -22.76 -21.76 0.47
N LEU A 106 -21.62 -21.21 0.88
CA LEU A 106 -21.19 -19.87 0.47
C LEU A 106 -21.01 -19.79 -1.05
N HIS A 107 -20.54 -20.86 -1.69
CA HIS A 107 -20.37 -20.94 -3.14
C HIS A 107 -21.63 -20.62 -3.95
N PHE A 108 -22.82 -20.87 -3.40
CA PHE A 108 -24.08 -20.54 -4.07
C PHE A 108 -24.43 -19.04 -4.09
N PHE A 109 -23.64 -18.20 -3.41
CA PHE A 109 -23.83 -16.75 -3.30
C PHE A 109 -22.79 -15.98 -4.12
N ASP A 110 -22.39 -16.52 -5.27
CA ASP A 110 -21.44 -15.90 -6.20
C ASP A 110 -22.05 -14.78 -7.09
N GLY A 111 -23.34 -14.49 -6.90
CA GLY A 111 -24.08 -13.51 -7.70
C GLY A 111 -24.50 -14.00 -9.09
N SER A 112 -24.28 -15.27 -9.44
CA SER A 112 -24.70 -15.85 -10.73
C SER A 112 -26.20 -16.11 -10.84
N ARG A 113 -26.92 -16.11 -9.70
CA ARG A 113 -28.34 -16.43 -9.61
C ARG A 113 -29.11 -15.23 -9.09
N ASP A 114 -30.03 -14.69 -9.88
CA ASP A 114 -30.87 -13.55 -9.47
C ASP A 114 -31.71 -13.83 -8.22
N SER A 115 -31.99 -15.10 -7.92
CA SER A 115 -32.73 -15.54 -6.72
C SER A 115 -31.90 -15.54 -5.44
N LYS A 116 -30.59 -15.25 -5.51
CA LYS A 116 -29.68 -15.27 -4.36
C LYS A 116 -28.85 -13.98 -4.32
N PRO A 117 -28.54 -13.48 -3.12
CA PRO A 117 -27.64 -12.36 -2.98
C PRO A 117 -26.19 -12.75 -3.33
N CYS A 118 -25.36 -11.74 -3.59
CA CYS A 118 -23.92 -11.92 -3.79
C CYS A 118 -23.17 -11.68 -2.49
N TYR A 119 -22.42 -12.67 -2.01
CA TYR A 119 -21.64 -12.62 -0.76
C TYR A 119 -20.15 -12.81 -1.06
N LEU A 120 -19.30 -12.35 -0.14
CA LEU A 120 -17.89 -12.72 -0.09
C LEU A 120 -17.45 -12.89 1.36
N ALA A 121 -16.31 -13.54 1.57
CA ALA A 121 -15.72 -13.67 2.90
C ALA A 121 -14.25 -13.24 2.97
N ILE A 122 -13.90 -12.67 4.12
CA ILE A 122 -12.54 -12.33 4.52
C ILE A 122 -12.40 -12.60 6.02
N LEU A 123 -11.32 -13.30 6.40
CA LEU A 123 -11.09 -13.82 7.74
C LEU A 123 -12.30 -14.63 8.28
N GLY A 124 -12.97 -15.37 7.38
CA GLY A 124 -14.17 -16.15 7.69
C GLY A 124 -15.42 -15.31 7.93
N ARG A 125 -15.36 -13.97 7.88
CA ARG A 125 -16.51 -13.08 8.05
C ARG A 125 -17.21 -12.88 6.71
N VAL A 126 -18.53 -13.09 6.65
CA VAL A 126 -19.32 -13.07 5.42
C VAL A 126 -20.06 -11.74 5.29
N TYR A 127 -19.82 -11.04 4.18
CA TYR A 127 -20.41 -9.74 3.88
C TYR A 127 -21.37 -9.80 2.70
N ASP A 128 -22.48 -9.07 2.81
CA ASP A 128 -23.43 -8.88 1.71
C ASP A 128 -22.93 -7.79 0.75
N VAL A 129 -22.56 -8.20 -0.47
CA VAL A 129 -22.10 -7.30 -1.54
C VAL A 129 -23.09 -7.23 -2.70
N ASP A 130 -24.34 -7.65 -2.49
CA ASP A 130 -25.39 -7.68 -3.52
C ASP A 130 -25.69 -6.29 -4.10
N GLY A 131 -25.66 -5.27 -3.25
CA GLY A 131 -25.82 -3.87 -3.64
C GLY A 131 -24.69 -3.32 -4.53
N LYS A 132 -23.64 -4.11 -4.78
CA LYS A 132 -22.45 -3.76 -5.57
C LYS A 132 -22.17 -4.78 -6.69
N LYS A 133 -23.22 -5.39 -7.25
CA LYS A 133 -23.11 -6.37 -8.36
C LYS A 133 -22.36 -5.85 -9.59
N GLU A 134 -22.28 -4.55 -9.81
CA GLU A 134 -21.47 -3.94 -10.86
C GLU A 134 -19.96 -4.26 -10.72
N TYR A 135 -19.52 -4.62 -9.51
CA TYR A 135 -18.15 -4.96 -9.15
C TYR A 135 -17.94 -6.46 -8.92
N TYR A 136 -18.87 -7.12 -8.20
CA TYR A 136 -18.73 -8.51 -7.76
C TYR A 136 -19.55 -9.52 -8.56
N GLY A 137 -20.50 -9.04 -9.38
CA GLY A 137 -21.34 -9.91 -10.19
C GLY A 137 -20.57 -10.65 -11.28
N PRO A 138 -21.21 -11.64 -11.95
CA PRO A 138 -20.56 -12.43 -12.99
C PRO A 138 -19.93 -11.58 -14.10
N GLY A 139 -18.67 -11.89 -14.44
CA GLY A 139 -17.91 -11.18 -15.47
C GLY A 139 -17.40 -9.79 -15.06
N LYS A 140 -17.52 -9.41 -13.79
CA LYS A 140 -16.97 -8.16 -13.24
C LYS A 140 -15.58 -8.36 -12.64
N SER A 141 -14.85 -7.27 -12.44
CA SER A 141 -13.44 -7.27 -12.05
C SER A 141 -13.16 -7.96 -10.72
N TYR A 142 -14.12 -7.93 -9.79
CA TYR A 142 -13.97 -8.49 -8.44
C TYR A 142 -14.78 -9.77 -8.23
N HIS A 143 -15.31 -10.37 -9.30
CA HIS A 143 -16.11 -11.59 -9.22
C HIS A 143 -15.37 -12.78 -8.59
N HIS A 144 -14.03 -12.81 -8.68
CA HIS A 144 -13.20 -13.87 -8.08
C HIS A 144 -13.38 -14.00 -6.55
N PHE A 145 -13.83 -12.95 -5.88
CA PHE A 145 -14.12 -12.95 -4.44
C PHE A 145 -15.52 -13.46 -4.10
N ALA A 146 -16.43 -13.49 -5.07
CA ALA A 146 -17.82 -13.82 -4.82
C ALA A 146 -17.98 -15.32 -4.47
N GLY A 147 -18.80 -15.59 -3.46
CA GLY A 147 -19.14 -16.94 -3.01
C GLY A 147 -18.00 -17.72 -2.35
N ARG A 148 -16.95 -17.06 -1.85
CA ARG A 148 -15.83 -17.76 -1.17
C ARG A 148 -15.14 -16.90 -0.12
N ASP A 149 -14.33 -17.54 0.72
CA ASP A 149 -13.31 -16.86 1.51
C ASP A 149 -12.01 -16.79 0.72
N ALA A 150 -11.62 -15.58 0.34
CA ALA A 150 -10.41 -15.31 -0.43
C ALA A 150 -9.48 -14.34 0.32
N THR A 151 -9.40 -14.49 1.65
CA THR A 151 -8.56 -13.70 2.56
C THR A 151 -7.15 -13.45 2.02
N ARG A 152 -6.48 -14.46 1.45
CA ARG A 152 -5.13 -14.32 0.92
C ARG A 152 -5.05 -13.39 -0.30
N ALA A 153 -6.02 -13.47 -1.21
CA ALA A 153 -6.03 -12.70 -2.45
C ALA A 153 -6.20 -11.19 -2.21
N PHE A 154 -6.87 -10.79 -1.11
CA PHE A 154 -7.06 -9.38 -0.75
C PHE A 154 -5.75 -8.59 -0.59
N THR A 155 -4.69 -9.25 -0.11
CA THR A 155 -3.39 -8.59 0.09
C THR A 155 -2.34 -9.01 -0.94
N THR A 156 -2.42 -10.22 -1.49
CA THR A 156 -1.41 -10.72 -2.43
C THR A 156 -1.71 -10.34 -3.87
N GLY A 157 -2.97 -10.07 -4.22
CA GLY A 157 -3.40 -9.88 -5.60
C GLY A 157 -3.33 -11.16 -6.46
N ASP A 158 -3.10 -12.32 -5.85
CA ASP A 158 -3.12 -13.61 -6.54
C ASP A 158 -4.57 -14.10 -6.68
N PHE A 159 -5.12 -13.97 -7.89
CA PHE A 159 -6.48 -14.42 -8.22
C PHE A 159 -6.52 -15.83 -8.84
N THR A 160 -5.43 -16.60 -8.72
CA THR A 160 -5.43 -18.03 -9.05
C THR A 160 -6.01 -18.85 -7.90
N GLU A 161 -6.29 -20.14 -8.13
CA GLU A 161 -6.80 -21.03 -7.07
C GLU A 161 -5.84 -21.15 -5.86
N ASN A 162 -4.55 -20.84 -6.02
CA ASN A 162 -3.60 -20.83 -4.91
C ASN A 162 -3.75 -19.57 -4.03
N GLY A 163 -4.24 -18.48 -4.60
CA GLY A 163 -4.46 -17.21 -3.91
C GLY A 163 -5.88 -17.00 -3.41
N LEU A 164 -6.88 -17.57 -4.10
CA LEU A 164 -8.31 -17.52 -3.74
C LEU A 164 -8.65 -18.52 -2.62
N VAL A 165 -7.92 -18.43 -1.50
CA VAL A 165 -8.05 -19.30 -0.33
C VAL A 165 -8.15 -18.48 0.96
N ALA A 166 -8.69 -19.09 2.01
CA ALA A 166 -8.88 -18.46 3.31
C ALA A 166 -7.56 -18.20 4.07
N SER A 167 -6.48 -18.94 3.79
CA SER A 167 -5.29 -18.98 4.67
C SER A 167 -4.44 -17.69 4.72
N THR A 168 -4.01 -17.29 5.92
CA THR A 168 -2.97 -16.25 6.12
C THR A 168 -1.54 -16.79 6.25
N HIS A 169 -1.33 -18.08 6.00
CA HIS A 169 -0.03 -18.71 6.17
C HIS A 169 1.02 -18.07 5.25
N GLY A 170 2.18 -17.73 5.84
CA GLY A 170 3.30 -17.12 5.13
C GLY A 170 3.15 -15.64 4.80
N LEU A 171 2.05 -14.98 5.21
CA LEU A 171 1.88 -13.54 5.02
C LEU A 171 2.78 -12.75 5.98
N SER A 172 3.37 -11.68 5.45
CA SER A 172 4.20 -10.71 6.17
C SER A 172 3.39 -9.82 7.12
N HIS A 173 4.07 -9.06 7.98
CA HIS A 173 3.42 -8.08 8.86
C HIS A 173 2.58 -7.07 8.06
N ASP A 174 3.10 -6.53 6.96
CA ASP A 174 2.36 -5.54 6.15
C ASP A 174 1.12 -6.15 5.49
N GLU A 175 1.19 -7.40 5.03
CA GLU A 175 0.06 -8.11 4.44
C GLU A 175 -1.02 -8.45 5.48
N LEU A 176 -0.63 -8.84 6.70
CA LEU A 176 -1.56 -9.04 7.81
C LEU A 176 -2.26 -7.73 8.22
N LEU A 177 -1.53 -6.62 8.24
CA LEU A 177 -2.13 -5.30 8.47
C LEU A 177 -3.08 -4.93 7.33
N SER A 178 -2.74 -5.27 6.08
CA SER A 178 -3.65 -5.07 4.95
C SER A 178 -4.93 -5.90 5.08
N ILE A 179 -4.86 -7.14 5.57
CA ILE A 179 -6.06 -7.95 5.84
C ILE A 179 -6.95 -7.26 6.89
N ARG A 180 -6.37 -6.77 7.98
CA ARG A 180 -7.12 -6.00 8.99
C ARG A 180 -7.78 -4.77 8.35
N ASP A 181 -7.07 -4.06 7.48
CA ASP A 181 -7.61 -2.87 6.81
C ASP A 181 -8.81 -3.22 5.92
N TRP A 182 -8.71 -4.35 5.20
CA TRP A 182 -9.83 -4.86 4.42
C TRP A 182 -11.02 -5.28 5.30
N VAL A 183 -10.79 -6.01 6.40
CA VAL A 183 -11.88 -6.35 7.34
C VAL A 183 -12.55 -5.09 7.89
N SER A 184 -11.77 -4.10 8.33
CA SER A 184 -12.31 -2.83 8.82
C SER A 184 -13.09 -2.07 7.75
N PHE A 185 -12.65 -2.12 6.50
CA PHE A 185 -13.38 -1.55 5.37
C PHE A 185 -14.72 -2.28 5.17
N TYR A 186 -14.72 -3.60 5.13
CA TYR A 186 -15.96 -4.36 4.93
C TYR A 186 -16.94 -4.24 6.10
N ASP A 187 -16.45 -4.25 7.34
CA ASP A 187 -17.27 -4.00 8.55
C ASP A 187 -17.97 -2.64 8.50
N LYS A 188 -17.36 -1.64 7.86
CA LYS A 188 -17.92 -0.29 7.72
C LYS A 188 -18.87 -0.16 6.53
N GLU A 189 -18.50 -0.72 5.39
CA GLU A 189 -19.16 -0.44 4.11
C GLU A 189 -20.24 -1.47 3.73
N TYR A 190 -20.24 -2.66 4.34
CA TYR A 190 -21.13 -3.77 3.96
C TYR A 190 -21.80 -4.44 5.16
N PRO A 191 -23.05 -4.93 5.01
CA PRO A 191 -23.70 -5.72 6.05
C PRO A 191 -22.95 -7.02 6.34
N LEU A 192 -22.54 -7.23 7.59
CA LEU A 192 -22.05 -8.53 8.06
C LEU A 192 -23.23 -9.50 8.25
N VAL A 193 -23.29 -10.53 7.42
CA VAL A 193 -24.41 -11.49 7.38
C VAL A 193 -24.07 -12.86 7.97
N GLY A 194 -22.82 -13.09 8.37
CA GLY A 194 -22.45 -14.40 8.93
C GLY A 194 -20.97 -14.66 9.03
N VAL A 195 -20.67 -15.94 9.22
CA VAL A 195 -19.31 -16.48 9.25
C VAL A 195 -19.23 -17.79 8.45
N VAL A 196 -18.02 -18.17 8.04
CA VAL A 196 -17.75 -19.44 7.36
C VAL A 196 -17.23 -20.45 8.37
N ALA A 197 -17.96 -21.55 8.56
CA ALA A 197 -17.54 -22.71 9.36
C ALA A 197 -16.44 -23.48 8.61
N ASP A 198 -15.19 -23.08 8.85
CA ASP A 198 -13.98 -23.64 8.25
C ASP A 198 -12.75 -23.24 9.08
N LEU A 199 -11.82 -22.48 8.52
CA LEU A 199 -10.54 -22.18 9.13
C LEU A 199 -10.66 -21.26 10.36
N TYR A 200 -11.50 -20.23 10.30
CA TYR A 200 -11.55 -19.15 11.32
C TYR A 200 -12.72 -19.26 12.30
N TYR A 201 -13.80 -19.92 11.90
CA TYR A 201 -14.97 -20.16 12.73
C TYR A 201 -15.36 -21.63 12.67
N ASP A 202 -15.87 -22.19 13.77
CA ASP A 202 -16.38 -23.55 13.82
C ASP A 202 -17.85 -23.65 13.36
N SER A 203 -18.43 -24.85 13.46
CA SER A 203 -19.83 -25.13 13.09
C SER A 203 -20.86 -24.37 13.93
N ASP A 204 -20.48 -23.91 15.12
CA ASP A 204 -21.33 -23.12 16.01
C ASP A 204 -21.08 -21.60 15.84
N GLY A 205 -20.25 -21.24 14.85
CA GLY A 205 -19.86 -19.86 14.55
C GLY A 205 -18.92 -19.26 15.58
N GLN A 206 -18.25 -20.08 16.39
CA GLN A 206 -17.29 -19.62 17.39
C GLN A 206 -15.89 -19.49 16.81
N PRO A 207 -15.09 -18.50 17.26
CA PRO A 207 -13.69 -18.33 16.84
C PRO A 207 -12.85 -19.58 17.06
N THR A 208 -12.07 -19.98 16.06
CA THR A 208 -11.10 -21.07 16.19
C THR A 208 -9.79 -20.59 16.81
N ALA A 209 -8.92 -21.54 17.15
CA ALA A 209 -7.54 -21.26 17.54
C ALA A 209 -6.76 -20.54 16.42
N GLU A 210 -7.06 -20.83 15.15
CA GLU A 210 -6.44 -20.16 14.02
C GLU A 210 -6.84 -18.68 13.95
N LEU A 211 -8.12 -18.33 14.11
CA LEU A 211 -8.53 -16.93 14.17
C LEU A 211 -7.82 -16.19 15.32
N THR A 212 -7.72 -16.83 16.47
CA THR A 212 -6.98 -16.29 17.62
C THR A 212 -5.51 -16.04 17.30
N ASP A 213 -4.83 -16.99 16.64
CA ASP A 213 -3.43 -16.84 16.21
C ASP A 213 -3.25 -15.70 15.22
N VAL A 214 -4.12 -15.60 14.20
CA VAL A 214 -4.05 -14.53 13.21
C VAL A 214 -4.22 -13.16 13.84
N LEU A 215 -5.17 -13.00 14.78
CA LEU A 215 -5.36 -11.74 15.50
C LEU A 215 -4.13 -11.38 16.36
N ALA A 216 -3.48 -12.35 17.00
CA ALA A 216 -2.24 -12.12 17.72
C ALA A 216 -1.09 -11.72 16.78
N ARG A 217 -0.99 -12.33 15.59
CA ARG A 217 -0.01 -11.95 14.55
C ARG A 217 -0.28 -10.55 14.00
N VAL A 218 -1.55 -10.15 13.83
CA VAL A 218 -1.94 -8.79 13.44
C VAL A 218 -1.54 -7.78 14.52
N GLU A 219 -1.74 -8.08 15.81
CA GLU A 219 -1.31 -7.17 16.87
C GLU A 219 0.21 -7.05 16.94
N LYS A 220 0.92 -8.17 16.81
CA LYS A 220 2.38 -8.13 16.68
C LYS A 220 2.84 -7.32 15.47
N ALA A 221 2.11 -7.39 14.36
CA ALA A 221 2.39 -6.56 13.18
C ALA A 221 2.17 -5.06 13.46
N ASN A 222 1.15 -4.70 14.25
CA ASN A 222 0.93 -3.33 14.71
C ASN A 222 2.08 -2.82 15.57
N GLU A 223 2.51 -3.62 16.55
CA GLU A 223 3.67 -3.30 17.39
C GLU A 223 4.94 -3.14 16.57
N TYR A 224 5.18 -4.05 15.62
CA TYR A 224 6.31 -3.98 14.70
C TYR A 224 6.29 -2.67 13.89
N ARG A 225 5.15 -2.30 13.31
CA ARG A 225 5.01 -1.04 12.55
C ARG A 225 5.19 0.20 13.45
N LYS A 226 4.68 0.19 14.68
CA LYS A 226 4.88 1.28 15.66
C LYS A 226 6.36 1.42 16.03
N ALA A 227 7.04 0.32 16.32
CA ALA A 227 8.47 0.31 16.62
C ALA A 227 9.30 0.82 15.43
N GLN A 228 8.96 0.38 14.21
CA GLN A 228 9.60 0.86 12.99
C GLN A 228 9.39 2.36 12.77
N ALA A 229 8.20 2.90 13.06
CA ALA A 229 7.94 4.34 12.94
C ALA A 229 8.83 5.16 13.88
N VAL A 230 8.97 4.73 15.14
CA VAL A 230 9.88 5.37 16.11
C VAL A 230 11.34 5.27 15.65
N GLU A 231 11.76 4.11 15.15
CA GLU A 231 13.11 3.93 14.61
C GLU A 231 13.35 4.83 13.38
N ILE A 232 12.36 5.03 12.52
CA ILE A 232 12.45 5.90 11.34
C ILE A 232 12.58 7.37 11.73
N GLU A 233 11.98 7.82 12.84
CA GLU A 233 12.20 9.19 13.33
C GLU A 233 13.64 9.43 13.78
N VAL A 234 14.26 8.42 14.39
CA VAL A 234 15.66 8.46 14.86
C VAL A 234 16.65 8.25 13.72
N PHE A 235 16.39 7.22 12.90
CA PHE A 235 17.23 6.67 11.84
C PHE A 235 16.45 6.59 10.51
N PRO A 236 16.09 7.74 9.92
CA PRO A 236 15.28 7.77 8.71
C PRO A 236 16.01 7.11 7.53
N PRO A 237 15.28 6.45 6.62
CA PRO A 237 15.88 5.87 5.42
C PRO A 237 16.68 6.90 4.62
N CYS A 238 17.80 6.47 4.05
CA CYS A 238 18.57 7.32 3.13
C CYS A 238 17.78 7.60 1.85
N ASN A 239 18.09 8.73 1.21
CA ASN A 239 17.78 8.89 -0.20
C ASN A 239 18.67 7.95 -1.01
N SER A 240 18.15 7.43 -2.12
CA SER A 240 18.89 6.46 -2.94
C SER A 240 18.58 6.60 -4.42
N GLU A 241 19.58 6.33 -5.25
CA GLU A 241 19.47 6.24 -6.70
C GLU A 241 20.27 5.02 -7.18
N TYR A 242 19.77 4.35 -8.22
CA TYR A 242 20.41 3.17 -8.79
C TYR A 242 20.46 3.29 -10.31
N ASN A 243 21.61 2.92 -10.89
CA ASN A 243 21.79 2.79 -12.32
C ASN A 243 22.58 1.51 -12.64
N GLN A 244 22.92 1.31 -13.91
CA GLN A 244 23.64 0.12 -14.37
C GLN A 244 25.05 -0.04 -13.74
N ASN A 245 25.62 1.04 -13.20
CA ASN A 245 26.96 1.09 -12.61
C ASN A 245 26.95 1.05 -11.06
N GLY A 246 25.81 0.70 -10.47
CA GLY A 246 25.63 0.56 -9.03
C GLY A 246 24.65 1.56 -8.43
N GLY A 247 24.66 1.62 -7.10
CA GLY A 247 23.80 2.51 -6.31
C GLY A 247 24.55 3.67 -5.69
N ARG A 248 23.80 4.69 -5.27
CA ARG A 248 24.28 5.73 -4.38
C ARG A 248 23.23 6.03 -3.33
N VAL A 249 23.67 6.23 -2.10
CA VAL A 249 22.83 6.67 -0.99
C VAL A 249 23.35 8.00 -0.45
N TRP A 250 22.45 8.86 0.02
CA TRP A 250 22.82 10.11 0.66
C TRP A 250 21.78 10.58 1.67
N CYS A 251 22.21 11.50 2.52
CA CYS A 251 21.39 12.12 3.54
C CYS A 251 21.23 13.62 3.29
N SER A 252 20.01 14.10 3.47
CA SER A 252 19.66 15.52 3.43
C SER A 252 18.72 15.84 4.60
N THR A 253 18.29 17.09 4.74
CA THR A 253 17.27 17.49 5.73
C THR A 253 15.92 16.82 5.49
N LYS A 254 15.71 16.20 4.32
CA LYS A 254 14.52 15.41 3.99
C LYS A 254 14.94 14.06 3.39
N SER A 255 14.90 13.00 4.19
CA SER A 255 15.22 11.65 3.74
C SER A 255 14.21 10.65 4.28
N GLY A 256 13.81 9.68 3.46
CA GLY A 256 12.86 8.63 3.87
C GLY A 256 11.49 9.15 4.32
N GLY A 257 11.06 10.31 3.81
CA GLY A 257 9.80 10.96 4.20
C GLY A 257 9.86 11.79 5.49
N VAL A 258 11.00 11.82 6.19
CA VAL A 258 11.19 12.56 7.44
C VAL A 258 11.95 13.87 7.16
N GLU A 259 11.37 14.99 7.58
CA GLU A 259 11.98 16.32 7.52
C GLU A 259 12.56 16.72 8.89
N ARG A 260 13.80 17.22 8.88
CA ARG A 260 14.60 17.46 10.09
C ARG A 260 15.60 18.60 9.89
N GLN A 261 16.07 19.19 11.00
CA GLN A 261 17.01 20.31 11.00
C GLN A 261 18.47 19.91 10.70
N TRP A 262 18.74 18.63 10.43
CA TRP A 262 20.08 18.11 10.17
C TRP A 262 20.07 17.08 9.06
N ALA A 263 21.10 17.05 8.21
CA ALA A 263 21.20 16.05 7.15
C ALA A 263 21.70 14.70 7.68
N GLY A 264 22.86 14.72 8.35
CA GLY A 264 23.54 13.53 8.86
C GLY A 264 24.35 12.82 7.77
N VAL A 265 24.75 11.59 8.06
CA VAL A 265 25.55 10.74 7.17
C VAL A 265 24.93 9.35 7.01
N PRO A 266 25.10 8.68 5.86
CA PRO A 266 24.59 7.34 5.64
C PRO A 266 25.33 6.30 6.49
N ARG A 267 24.58 5.38 7.10
CA ARG A 267 25.08 4.17 7.77
C ARG A 267 24.23 2.97 7.42
N LYS A 268 24.80 1.78 7.54
CA LYS A 268 24.05 0.53 7.55
C LYS A 268 23.47 0.36 8.95
N LEU A 269 22.15 0.33 9.06
CA LEU A 269 21.46 -0.07 10.29
C LEU A 269 21.15 -1.56 10.21
N ILE A 270 21.76 -2.34 11.09
CA ILE A 270 21.67 -3.80 11.10
C ILE A 270 20.46 -4.24 11.91
N GLU A 271 19.60 -5.05 11.32
CA GLU A 271 18.51 -5.71 12.02
C GLU A 271 19.06 -6.88 12.84
N GLN A 272 18.87 -6.86 14.15
CA GLN A 272 19.51 -7.81 15.07
C GLN A 272 19.15 -9.27 14.79
N THR A 273 17.90 -9.55 14.39
CA THR A 273 17.38 -10.89 14.16
C THR A 273 17.81 -11.48 12.82
N THR A 274 17.66 -10.72 11.73
CA THR A 274 17.91 -11.23 10.38
C THR A 274 19.34 -11.00 9.91
N LYS A 275 20.09 -10.12 10.60
CA LYS A 275 21.40 -9.58 10.18
C LYS A 275 21.38 -8.88 8.83
N LYS A 276 20.19 -8.63 8.25
CA LYS A 276 20.03 -7.75 7.10
C LYS A 276 20.25 -6.32 7.55
N PHE A 277 20.54 -5.44 6.60
CA PHE A 277 20.70 -4.03 6.88
C PHE A 277 19.86 -3.17 5.93
N ARG A 278 19.52 -1.98 6.40
CA ARG A 278 19.01 -0.89 5.56
C ARG A 278 19.91 0.32 5.67
N CYS A 279 19.85 1.22 4.70
CA CYS A 279 20.50 2.52 4.85
C CYS A 279 19.69 3.41 5.80
N ALA A 280 20.38 4.02 6.75
CA ALA A 280 19.83 5.01 7.67
C ALA A 280 20.67 6.29 7.66
N CYS A 281 20.00 7.44 7.75
CA CYS A 281 20.65 8.71 7.99
C CYS A 281 20.87 8.93 9.47
N VAL A 282 22.12 9.17 9.83
CA VAL A 282 22.56 9.22 11.23
C VAL A 282 23.13 10.59 11.51
N LYS A 283 22.65 11.22 12.59
CA LYS A 283 23.19 12.49 13.05
C LYS A 283 24.64 12.25 13.48
N ASN A 284 25.57 13.03 12.94
CA ASN A 284 27.01 12.88 13.15
C ASN A 284 27.65 14.00 13.98
N PHE A 285 26.83 14.80 14.65
CA PHE A 285 27.27 15.92 15.47
C PHE A 285 26.28 16.17 16.62
N GLY A 286 26.71 16.89 17.66
CA GLY A 286 25.83 17.22 18.77
C GLY A 286 25.54 16.01 19.67
N PRO A 287 24.58 16.16 20.59
CA PRO A 287 23.92 15.04 21.25
C PRO A 287 23.17 14.18 20.22
N GLY A 288 23.23 12.86 20.37
CA GLY A 288 22.42 11.93 19.57
C GLY A 288 20.93 11.98 19.96
N VAL A 289 20.09 11.41 19.10
CA VAL A 289 18.63 11.42 19.22
C VAL A 289 18.02 10.06 19.56
N SER A 290 18.82 8.97 19.51
CA SER A 290 18.36 7.61 19.82
C SER A 290 18.14 7.34 21.31
N GLY A 291 18.79 8.10 22.19
CA GLY A 291 18.74 7.87 23.64
C GLY A 291 19.51 6.63 24.14
N ALA A 292 20.28 5.96 23.27
CA ALA A 292 21.13 4.81 23.63
C ALA A 292 22.19 5.17 24.69
N LYS A 293 22.58 4.19 25.53
CA LYS A 293 23.51 4.44 26.65
C LYS A 293 24.91 4.81 26.15
N GLU A 294 25.34 4.16 25.08
CA GLU A 294 26.61 4.34 24.38
C GLU A 294 26.70 5.76 23.77
N VAL A 295 25.56 6.32 23.37
CA VAL A 295 25.42 7.70 22.87
C VAL A 295 25.45 8.75 24.00
N LYS A 296 25.04 8.36 25.23
CA LYS A 296 25.02 9.24 26.41
C LYS A 296 26.41 9.49 27.01
N THR A 297 27.41 8.67 26.70
CA THR A 297 28.75 8.68 27.31
C THR A 297 29.80 9.53 26.60
N SER A 298 29.40 10.58 25.89
CA SER A 298 30.25 11.63 25.29
C SER A 298 30.97 11.26 23.99
N SER A 299 30.57 11.95 22.92
CA SER A 299 31.47 12.22 21.78
C SER A 299 31.09 13.47 20.96
N ASN A 300 29.95 14.14 21.19
CA ASN A 300 29.44 15.21 20.31
C ASN A 300 29.34 14.76 18.83
N ARG A 301 29.28 13.45 18.57
CA ARG A 301 29.23 12.81 17.25
C ARG A 301 27.83 12.28 16.92
N GLY A 302 26.79 12.81 17.57
CA GLY A 302 25.41 12.36 17.40
C GLY A 302 25.26 10.88 17.77
N ASP A 303 24.70 10.08 16.86
CA ASP A 303 24.37 8.66 17.08
C ASP A 303 25.36 7.70 16.40
N LEU A 304 26.53 8.18 15.97
CA LEU A 304 27.50 7.36 15.23
C LEU A 304 28.03 6.14 16.00
N ASP A 305 27.94 6.16 17.32
CA ASP A 305 28.44 5.10 18.21
C ASP A 305 27.34 4.09 18.61
N HIS A 306 26.16 4.14 17.95
CA HIS A 306 25.08 3.18 18.18
C HIS A 306 25.51 1.75 17.76
N PRO A 307 25.26 0.71 18.58
CA PRO A 307 25.81 -0.64 18.37
C PRO A 307 25.33 -1.31 17.08
N ASP A 308 24.14 -0.96 16.60
CA ASP A 308 23.56 -1.53 15.38
C ASP A 308 23.95 -0.77 14.09
N LEU A 309 24.88 0.19 14.16
CA LEU A 309 25.32 0.97 13.01
C LEU A 309 26.70 0.55 12.50
N GLU A 310 26.79 0.38 11.18
CA GLU A 310 28.04 0.14 10.48
C GLU A 310 28.27 1.17 9.36
N LEU A 311 29.54 1.44 9.05
CA LEU A 311 29.93 2.27 7.92
C LEU A 311 29.77 1.50 6.61
N PHE A 312 29.37 2.18 5.53
CA PHE A 312 29.43 1.59 4.20
C PHE A 312 30.88 1.35 3.78
N PRO A 313 31.20 0.20 3.16
CA PRO A 313 32.52 -0.03 2.57
C PRO A 313 32.90 1.12 1.65
N ASP A 314 34.17 1.53 1.70
CA ASP A 314 34.73 2.60 0.85
C ASP A 314 34.04 3.97 0.97
N CYS A 315 33.24 4.20 2.01
CA CYS A 315 32.64 5.50 2.30
C CYS A 315 33.38 6.21 3.44
N SER A 316 33.69 7.49 3.25
CA SER A 316 34.27 8.31 4.32
C SER A 316 33.29 8.42 5.51
N PRO A 317 33.77 8.32 6.77
CA PRO A 317 32.93 8.46 7.96
C PRO A 317 32.14 9.76 8.05
N THR A 318 32.61 10.84 7.41
CA THR A 318 31.95 12.16 7.42
C THR A 318 31.18 12.46 6.15
N SER A 319 31.21 11.56 5.16
CA SER A 319 30.51 11.79 3.89
C SER A 319 29.01 11.72 4.09
N ASN A 320 28.30 12.73 3.57
CA ASN A 320 26.84 12.69 3.49
C ASN A 320 26.32 11.83 2.33
N SER A 321 27.22 11.23 1.55
CA SER A 321 26.89 10.37 0.42
C SER A 321 27.88 9.21 0.25
N CYS A 322 27.36 8.02 0.00
CA CYS A 322 28.14 6.80 -0.21
C CYS A 322 27.73 6.12 -1.52
N LYS A 323 28.73 5.63 -2.27
CA LYS A 323 28.49 4.74 -3.41
C LYS A 323 28.26 3.33 -2.88
N ILE A 324 27.28 2.63 -3.44
CA ILE A 324 26.99 1.23 -3.18
C ILE A 324 27.42 0.43 -4.41
N VAL A 325 28.44 -0.39 -4.24
CA VAL A 325 28.89 -1.33 -5.27
C VAL A 325 27.97 -2.55 -5.19
N SER A 326 27.35 -2.91 -6.32
CA SER A 326 26.48 -4.07 -6.48
C SER A 326 27.25 -5.37 -6.38
#